data_AF-A1HNY8-F1
#
_entry.id   AF-A1HNY8-F1
#
_cell.length_a   1.000
_cell.length_b   1.000
_cell.length_c   1.000
_cell.angle_alpha   90.00
_cell.angle_beta   90.00
_cell.angle_gamma   90.00
#
_symmetry.space_group_name_H-M   'P 1'
#
loop_
_entity.id
_entity.type
_entity.pdbx_description
1 polymer ?
#
loop_
_entity_poly.entity_id
_entity_poly.type
_entity_poly.pdbx_seq_one_letter_code
_entity_poly.pdbx_strand_id
1 'polypeptide(L)' 'MATGEVCSELIRLLKMQRHDFINHLQVIHAMLQLGRVEKALKYIEDLSHDQALVTEQLANHKELANCQRKTGT' A
#
# COMPACT_ATOMS: atom_id res chain seq x y z
N MET A 1 9.41 -19.82 22.25
CA MET A 1 9.58 -19.13 20.95
C MET A 1 8.45 -18.12 20.84
N ALA A 2 8.75 -16.83 20.99
CA ALA A 2 7.73 -15.78 20.90
C ALA A 2 7.35 -15.63 19.43
N THR A 3 6.21 -16.18 19.03
CA THR A 3 5.58 -15.85 17.75
C THR A 3 5.25 -14.36 17.82
N GLY A 4 6.00 -13.55 17.06
CA GLY A 4 5.92 -12.10 17.11
C GLY A 4 4.50 -11.61 16.87
N GLU A 5 3.92 -10.94 17.87
CA GLU A 5 2.68 -10.20 17.71
C GLU A 5 2.91 -9.12 16.65
N VAL A 6 2.42 -9.38 15.43
CA VAL A 6 2.33 -8.35 14.40
C VAL A 6 1.13 -7.48 14.75
N CYS A 7 1.36 -6.18 14.89
CA CYS A 7 0.30 -5.22 15.17
C CYS A 7 -0.86 -5.40 14.19
N SER A 8 -2.10 -5.52 14.67
CA SER A 8 -3.29 -5.57 13.82
C SER A 8 -3.36 -4.36 12.88
N GLU A 9 -2.89 -3.22 13.37
CA GLU A 9 -2.77 -1.99 12.59
C GLU A 9 -1.75 -2.10 11.46
N LEU A 10 -0.59 -2.71 11.70
CA LEU A 10 0.39 -2.98 10.65
C LEU A 10 -0.18 -3.91 9.57
N ILE A 11 -0.92 -4.94 9.98
CA ILE A 11 -1.61 -5.83 9.03
C ILE A 11 -2.66 -5.05 8.22
N ARG A 12 -3.38 -4.12 8.84
CA ARG A 12 -4.38 -3.27 8.17
C ARG A 12 -3.72 -2.37 7.13
N LEU A 13 -2.61 -1.70 7.48
CA LEU A 13 -1.84 -0.85 6.57
C LEU A 13 -1.29 -1.64 5.39
N LEU A 14 -0.72 -2.83 5.63
CA LEU A 14 -0.23 -3.71 4.56
C LEU A 14 -1.35 -4.17 3.61
N LYS A 15 -2.55 -4.43 4.14
CA LYS A 15 -3.72 -4.79 3.31
C LYS A 15 -4.15 -3.62 2.41
N MET A 16 -4.12 -2.39 2.92
CA MET A 16 -4.44 -1.19 2.16
C MET A 16 -3.41 -0.96 1.06
N GLN A 17 -2.12 -0.96 1.41
CA GLN A 17 -1.04 -0.82 0.43
C GLN A 17 -1.12 -1.89 -0.68
N ARG A 18 -1.41 -3.15 -0.30
CA ARG A 18 -1.61 -4.23 -1.28
C ARG A 18 -2.79 -3.96 -2.22
N HIS A 19 -3.91 -3.45 -1.70
CA HIS A 19 -5.07 -3.12 -2.52
C HIS A 19 -4.70 -2.07 -3.58
N ASP A 20 -4.02 -1.00 -3.17
CA ASP A 20 -3.69 0.09 -4.09
C ASP A 20 -2.65 -0.35 -5.12
N PHE A 21 -1.65 -1.14 -4.72
CA PHE A 21 -0.72 -1.77 -5.64
C PHE A 21 -1.43 -2.62 -6.71
N ILE A 22 -2.39 -3.47 -6.30
CA ILE A 22 -3.17 -4.29 -7.23
C ILE A 22 -3.99 -3.40 -8.17
N ASN A 23 -4.60 -2.33 -7.65
CA ASN A 23 -5.40 -1.41 -8.45
C ASN A 23 -4.54 -0.72 -9.53
N HIS A 24 -3.34 -0.23 -9.19
CA HIS A 24 -2.42 0.35 -10.18
C HIS A 24 -2.03 -0.66 -11.27
N LEU A 25 -1.77 -1.92 -10.90
CA LEU A 25 -1.51 -2.98 -11.87
C LEU A 25 -2.71 -3.27 -12.77
N GLN A 26 -3.93 -3.28 -12.23
CA GLN A 26 -5.16 -3.48 -13.01
C GLN A 26 -5.37 -2.36 -14.03
N VAL A 27 -5.12 -1.11 -13.63
CA VAL A 27 -5.18 0.07 -14.52
C VAL A 27 -4.18 -0.05 -15.66
N ILE A 28 -2.92 -0.40 -15.36
CA ILE A 28 -1.87 -0.63 -16.37
C ILE A 28 -2.29 -1.78 -17.31
N HIS A 29 -2.71 -2.91 -16.76
CA HIS A 29 -3.15 -4.07 -17.53
C HIS A 29 -4.29 -3.73 -18.50
N ALA A 30 -5.31 -3.00 -18.03
CA ALA A 30 -6.42 -2.55 -18.86
C ALA A 30 -5.95 -1.62 -20.00
N MET A 31 -5.02 -0.71 -19.74
CA MET A 31 -4.45 0.16 -20.79
C MET A 31 -3.71 -0.66 -21.85
N LEU A 32 -2.92 -1.65 -21.44
CA LEU A 32 -2.21 -2.55 -22.36
C LEU A 32 -3.18 -3.39 -23.20
N GLN A 33 -4.24 -3.96 -22.60
CA GLN A 33 -5.26 -4.71 -23.32
C GLN A 33 -6.00 -3.87 -24.38
N LEU A 34 -6.17 -2.57 -24.12
CA LEU A 34 -6.79 -1.62 -25.05
C LEU A 34 -5.81 -1.06 -26.09
N GLY A 35 -4.56 -1.52 -26.12
CA GLY A 35 -3.52 -1.01 -27.02
C GLY A 35 -3.04 0.41 -26.71
N ARG A 36 -3.35 0.95 -25.52
CA ARG A 36 -2.99 2.31 -25.09
C ARG A 36 -1.60 2.33 -24.44
N VAL A 37 -0.59 1.89 -25.18
CA VAL A 37 0.76 1.65 -24.64
C VAL A 37 1.41 2.92 -24.11
N GLU A 38 1.31 4.04 -24.83
CA GLU A 38 1.92 5.32 -24.42
C GLU A 38 1.30 5.84 -23.12
N LYS A 39 -0.02 5.64 -22.94
CA LYS A 39 -0.70 6.00 -21.70
C LYS A 39 -0.28 5.11 -20.54
N ALA A 40 -0.10 3.81 -20.77
CA ALA A 40 0.41 2.89 -19.76
C ALA A 40 1.82 3.28 -19.31
N LEU A 41 2.71 3.59 -20.26
CA LEU A 41 4.07 4.05 -19.98
C LEU A 41 4.07 5.36 -19.20
N LYS A 42 3.24 6.34 -19.61
CA LYS A 42 3.13 7.61 -18.89
C LYS A 42 2.61 7.41 -17.47
N TYR A 43 1.61 6.55 -17.30
CA TYR A 43 1.07 6.20 -15.97
C TYR A 43 2.15 5.58 -15.06
N ILE A 44 2.99 4.68 -15.59
CA ILE A 44 4.11 4.08 -14.84
C ILE A 44 5.15 5.15 -14.46
N GLU A 45 5.50 6.04 -15.40
CA GLU A 45 6.41 7.14 -15.13
C GLU A 45 5.87 8.04 -14.02
N ASP A 46 4.61 8.45 -14.11
CA ASP A 46 3.97 9.30 -13.10
C ASP A 46 3.92 8.58 -11.73
N LEU A 47 3.57 7.28 -11.72
CA LEU A 47 3.56 6.45 -10.51
C LEU A 47 4.95 6.35 -9.86
N SER A 48 6.01 6.30 -10.65
CA SER A 48 7.38 6.20 -10.13
C SER A 48 7.89 7.49 -9.49
N HIS A 49 7.30 8.63 -9.83
CA HIS A 49 7.61 9.93 -9.25
C HIS A 49 6.64 10.34 -8.14
N ASP A 50 5.57 9.56 -7.92
CA ASP A 50 4.58 9.87 -6.90
C ASP A 50 5.06 9.47 -5.51
N GLN A 51 5.54 10.45 -4.75
CA GLN A 51 5.94 10.29 -3.35
C GLN A 51 4.76 9.84 -2.45
N ALA A 52 3.50 10.08 -2.87
CA ALA A 52 2.31 9.73 -2.10
C ALA A 52 2.03 8.22 -2.06
N LEU A 53 2.61 7.44 -2.98
CA LEU A 53 2.40 5.99 -3.08
C LEU A 53 2.75 5.21 -1.81
N VAL A 54 3.62 5.77 -0.98
CA VAL A 54 4.03 5.18 0.31
C VAL A 54 3.80 6.14 1.47
N THR A 55 3.96 7.44 1.26
CA THR A 55 4.10 8.38 2.38
C THR A 55 2.76 8.94 2.86
N GLU A 56 1.80 9.18 1.98
CA GLU A 56 0.55 9.87 2.35
C GLU A 56 -0.41 8.98 3.16
N GLN A 57 -0.41 7.68 2.88
CA GLN A 57 -1.26 6.70 3.55
C GLN A 57 -0.80 6.39 4.97
N LEU A 58 0.52 6.46 5.22
CA LEU A 58 1.09 6.41 6.56
C LEU A 58 0.94 7.76 7.30
N ALA A 59 1.08 8.89 6.61
CA ALA A 59 1.03 10.22 7.23
C ALA A 59 -0.39 10.65 7.66
N ASN A 60 -1.42 10.28 6.90
CA ASN A 60 -2.82 10.58 7.24
C ASN A 60 -3.40 9.62 8.29
N HIS A 61 -2.67 8.57 8.65
CA HIS A 61 -3.09 7.65 9.69
C HIS A 61 -2.81 8.24 11.08
N LYS A 62 -3.83 8.86 11.68
CA LYS A 62 -3.82 9.22 13.11
C LYS A 62 -3.54 7.94 13.91
N GLU A 63 -2.60 8.00 14.86
CA GLU A 63 -2.26 6.88 15.75
C GLU A 63 -3.52 6.29 16.39
N LEU A 64 -4.05 5.21 15.81
CA LEU A 64 -4.98 4.33 16.49
C LEU A 64 -4.14 3.48 17.44
N ALA A 65 -3.94 4.04 18.62
CA ALA A 65 -3.31 3.37 19.74
C ALA A 65 -3.97 2.00 19.96
N ASN A 66 -3.22 0.92 19.67
CA ASN A 66 -3.13 -0.28 20.52
C ASN A 66 -2.30 -1.37 19.84
N CYS A 67 -0.99 -1.13 19.72
CA CYS A 67 -0.05 -2.24 19.84
C CYS A 67 0.21 -2.46 21.34
N GLN A 68 -0.72 -3.14 22.02
CA GLN A 68 -0.49 -3.48 23.42
C GLN A 68 0.56 -4.59 23.47
N ARG A 69 1.81 -4.24 23.79
CA ARG A 69 2.73 -5.24 24.34
C ARG A 69 2.10 -5.72 25.62
N LYS A 70 1.57 -6.94 25.65
CA LYS A 70 1.28 -7.58 26.94
C LYS A 70 2.62 -7.77 27.64
N THR A 71 2.95 -6.89 28.57
CA THR A 71 4.00 -7.14 29.54
C THR A 71 3.61 -8.41 30.27
N GLY A 72 4.40 -9.47 30.06
CA GLY A 72 4.15 -10.78 30.66
C GLY A 72 3.92 -10.64 32.17
N THR A 73 2.88 -11.31 32.65
CA THR A 73 2.72 -11.69 34.05
C THR A 73 2.76 -13.20 34.09
#